data_AF-A0AAV9IR60-F1
#
_entry.id   AF-A0AAV9IR60-F1
#
_cell.length_a   1.000
_cell.length_b   1.000
_cell.length_c   1.000
_cell.angle_alpha   90.00
_cell.angle_beta   90.00
_cell.angle_gamma   90.00
#
_symmetry.space_group_name_H-M   'P 1'
#
loop_
_entity.id
_entity.type
_entity.pdbx_description
1 polymer ?
#
loop_
_entity_poly.entity_id
_entity_poly.type
_entity_poly.pdbx_seq_one_letter_code
_entity_poly.pdbx_strand_id
1 'polypeptide(L)'
;MFVLGGAWRTSRGRWRSLPVAAPLVGRRDCPRIPPHVSGRPTPILAMTTTSSSSPSATSQPAQRVGHGFDLHRLEAGLPLILGGVRLQHDRGCAAHSDGDAVYHTVTDAILGALALPDIGQLFPDSDPQWRGATSDRFLRAACEHMCQHGYRVSNLDVTVILEKPKLSPHKEQMRQNLALLIGIEPCLVNVKAKTHEKVDSLGENRSVACHAVVLLERQMTRGGDTLSDEERSAVSHQAPATAMNRGLLEQLYATIVDRKSADASTSWTARLFAKGRHKIAQKVGEEATEVVIGAVRDRREEVIHESADLLYHLLVLWADMRIQPADVFAELQRRRGQSGIAEKQKRTAE
;
A
#
# COMPACT_ATOMS: atom_id res chain seq x y z
N MET A 1 -29.24 14.57 32.62
CA MET A 1 -29.61 15.26 33.87
C MET A 1 -28.45 15.03 34.82
N PHE A 2 -27.46 15.92 34.89
CA PHE A 2 -27.37 17.06 35.84
C PHE A 2 -27.38 16.57 37.31
N VAL A 3 -26.45 16.91 38.23
CA VAL A 3 -25.49 18.03 38.43
C VAL A 3 -24.38 17.49 39.39
N LEU A 4 -23.08 17.87 39.52
CA LEU A 4 -22.07 18.79 38.92
C LEU A 4 -20.68 18.05 39.06
N GLY A 5 -19.45 18.55 38.83
CA GLY A 5 -18.88 19.90 38.59
C GLY A 5 -17.97 20.37 39.75
N GLY A 6 -16.65 20.14 39.68
CA GLY A 6 -15.71 20.31 40.81
C GLY A 6 -14.79 21.55 40.76
N ALA A 7 -14.61 22.23 41.90
CA ALA A 7 -13.79 23.43 42.06
C ALA A 7 -12.70 23.24 43.13
N TRP A 8 -11.56 23.94 42.98
CA TRP A 8 -10.41 23.84 43.88
C TRP A 8 -10.25 25.06 44.80
N ARG A 9 -9.68 24.85 45.99
CA ARG A 9 -9.72 25.79 47.13
C ARG A 9 -8.32 26.32 47.46
N THR A 10 -8.15 27.64 47.53
CA THR A 10 -6.89 28.27 47.97
C THR A 10 -6.88 28.59 49.47
N SER A 11 -5.68 28.79 50.03
CA SER A 11 -5.40 28.83 51.48
C SER A 11 -5.94 30.02 52.27
N ARG A 12 -6.80 30.88 51.69
CA ARG A 12 -7.43 32.04 52.37
C ARG A 12 -8.94 32.14 52.18
N GLY A 13 -9.65 31.00 52.24
CA GLY A 13 -11.00 30.91 52.83
C GLY A 13 -12.17 31.64 52.15
N ARG A 14 -12.01 32.28 50.98
CA ARG A 14 -13.10 32.93 50.24
C ARG A 14 -13.36 32.27 48.89
N TRP A 15 -14.59 31.84 48.67
CA TRP A 15 -15.12 31.53 47.34
C TRP A 15 -15.27 32.81 46.53
N ARG A 16 -15.01 32.76 45.22
CA ARG A 16 -15.34 33.81 44.24
C ARG A 16 -16.00 33.15 43.03
N SER A 17 -17.20 33.62 42.69
CA SER A 17 -17.89 33.28 41.45
C SER A 17 -17.29 34.04 40.26
N LEU A 18 -17.18 33.38 39.11
CA LEU A 18 -16.89 34.05 37.83
C LEU A 18 -18.17 34.75 37.32
N PRO A 19 -18.06 35.96 36.72
CA PRO A 19 -19.20 36.62 36.09
C PRO A 19 -19.57 35.94 34.76
N VAL A 20 -20.86 35.91 34.45
CA VAL A 20 -21.37 35.45 33.13
C VAL A 20 -21.07 36.52 32.09
N ALA A 21 -20.47 36.14 30.97
CA ALA A 21 -20.20 37.05 29.86
C ALA A 21 -21.47 37.30 29.01
N ALA A 22 -21.71 38.57 28.66
CA ALA A 22 -22.82 38.98 27.80
C ALA A 22 -22.50 38.76 26.30
N PRO A 23 -23.53 38.61 25.43
CA PRO A 23 -23.31 38.38 24.00
C PRO A 23 -22.81 39.64 23.28
N LEU A 24 -21.65 39.54 22.62
CA LEU A 24 -21.10 40.61 21.78
C LEU A 24 -21.75 40.61 20.39
N VAL A 25 -22.73 41.50 20.19
CA VAL A 25 -23.25 41.84 18.86
C VAL A 25 -22.21 42.69 18.11
N GLY A 26 -21.28 42.01 17.44
CA GLY A 26 -20.24 42.63 16.60
C GLY A 26 -20.56 42.50 15.12
N ARG A 27 -21.22 43.50 14.53
CA ARG A 27 -21.30 43.62 13.06
C ARG A 27 -19.88 43.79 12.50
N ARG A 28 -19.56 43.07 11.42
CA ARG A 28 -18.42 43.36 10.55
C ARG A 28 -18.96 43.65 9.16
N ASP A 29 -18.53 44.77 8.58
CA ASP A 29 -19.06 45.24 7.31
C ASP A 29 -18.60 44.36 6.15
N CYS A 30 -19.55 43.89 5.34
CA CYS A 30 -19.25 43.35 4.03
C CYS A 30 -18.86 44.50 3.10
N PRO A 31 -17.77 44.40 2.31
CA PRO A 31 -17.44 45.42 1.33
C PRO A 31 -18.57 45.52 0.29
N ARG A 32 -19.14 46.72 0.14
CA ARG A 32 -20.21 46.97 -0.85
C ARG A 32 -19.65 46.86 -2.27
N ILE A 33 -20.30 46.03 -3.08
CA ILE A 33 -20.16 46.07 -4.54
C ILE A 33 -20.69 47.44 -5.03
N PRO A 34 -19.94 48.21 -5.84
CA PRO A 34 -20.42 49.46 -6.40
C PRO A 34 -21.54 49.22 -7.44
N PRO A 35 -22.54 50.11 -7.53
CA PRO A 35 -23.69 49.92 -8.43
C PRO A 35 -23.30 50.09 -9.91
N HIS A 36 -24.09 49.48 -10.80
CA HIS A 36 -23.93 49.58 -12.26
C HIS A 36 -23.92 51.04 -12.73
N VAL A 37 -22.91 51.39 -13.55
CA VAL A 37 -22.94 52.58 -14.41
C VAL A 37 -23.48 52.19 -15.78
N SER A 38 -24.54 52.88 -16.22
CA SER A 38 -25.19 52.64 -17.51
C SER A 38 -24.41 53.27 -18.67
N GLY A 39 -23.51 52.50 -19.28
CA GLY A 39 -22.85 52.87 -20.55
C GLY A 39 -23.75 52.62 -21.77
N ARG A 40 -23.64 53.47 -22.80
CA ARG A 40 -24.31 53.25 -24.11
C ARG A 40 -23.65 52.11 -24.88
N PRO A 41 -24.38 51.35 -25.72
CA PRO A 41 -23.78 50.32 -26.57
C PRO A 41 -22.95 50.93 -27.69
N THR A 42 -21.65 50.66 -27.71
CA THR A 42 -20.82 50.72 -28.91
C THR A 42 -20.97 49.41 -29.70
N PRO A 43 -20.96 49.43 -31.04
CA PRO A 43 -21.06 48.22 -31.84
C PRO A 43 -19.75 47.42 -31.71
N ILE A 44 -19.84 46.22 -31.13
CA ILE A 44 -18.73 45.27 -31.12
C ILE A 44 -18.57 44.72 -32.54
N LEU A 45 -17.37 44.90 -33.10
CA LEU A 45 -17.01 44.37 -34.41
C LEU A 45 -17.12 42.85 -34.40
N ALA A 46 -17.80 42.27 -35.40
CA ALA A 46 -18.01 40.84 -35.49
C ALA A 46 -16.70 40.09 -35.75
N MET A 47 -16.03 39.65 -34.68
CA MET A 47 -14.89 38.75 -34.79
C MET A 47 -15.39 37.32 -34.96
N THR A 48 -14.86 36.69 -36.01
CA THR A 48 -15.05 35.31 -36.44
C THR A 48 -15.32 34.31 -35.32
N THR A 49 -16.32 33.44 -35.53
CA THR A 49 -16.57 32.25 -34.71
C THR A 49 -15.35 31.32 -34.69
N THR A 50 -14.51 31.44 -33.66
CA THR A 50 -13.60 30.36 -33.28
C THR A 50 -14.42 29.14 -32.86
N SER A 51 -13.96 27.96 -33.25
CA SER A 51 -14.66 26.71 -32.98
C SER A 51 -14.81 26.48 -31.47
N SER A 52 -15.98 26.03 -31.05
CA SER A 52 -16.24 25.60 -29.69
C SER A 52 -15.40 24.36 -29.38
N SER A 53 -14.26 24.56 -28.72
CA SER A 53 -13.57 23.46 -28.05
C SER A 53 -14.49 22.92 -26.96
N SER A 54 -14.83 21.64 -27.05
CA SER A 54 -15.47 20.90 -25.97
C SER A 54 -14.70 21.13 -24.67
N PRO A 55 -15.36 21.22 -23.50
CA PRO A 55 -14.65 21.32 -22.22
C PRO A 55 -13.69 20.15 -22.11
N SER A 56 -12.39 20.45 -22.08
CA SER A 56 -11.35 19.42 -22.10
C SER A 56 -11.47 18.54 -20.86
N ALA A 57 -11.29 17.23 -21.05
CA ALA A 57 -11.34 16.26 -19.96
C ALA A 57 -10.41 16.73 -18.82
N THR A 58 -10.99 17.00 -17.65
CA THR A 58 -10.32 17.74 -16.57
C THR A 58 -8.99 17.11 -16.25
N SER A 59 -7.91 17.87 -16.42
CA SER A 59 -6.53 17.38 -16.32
C SER A 59 -6.19 17.04 -14.87
N GLN A 60 -6.52 15.81 -14.47
CA GLN A 60 -6.23 15.23 -13.16
C GLN A 60 -4.76 15.52 -12.78
N PRO A 61 -4.51 16.12 -11.60
CA PRO A 61 -3.23 16.75 -11.30
C PRO A 61 -2.07 15.75 -11.30
N ALA A 62 -0.89 16.18 -11.75
CA ALA A 62 0.28 15.31 -11.87
C ALA A 62 0.74 14.74 -10.52
N GLN A 63 0.46 15.43 -9.42
CA GLN A 63 0.71 15.01 -8.05
C GLN A 63 -0.52 15.29 -7.17
N ARG A 64 -0.71 14.48 -6.12
CA ARG A 64 -1.72 14.64 -5.08
C ARG A 64 -1.09 14.35 -3.73
N VAL A 65 -1.37 15.16 -2.71
CA VAL A 65 -0.97 14.88 -1.33
C VAL A 65 -2.17 14.36 -0.56
N GLY A 66 -1.94 13.37 0.31
CA GLY A 66 -2.92 12.91 1.28
C GLY A 66 -2.33 12.81 2.66
N HIS A 67 -3.17 13.00 3.67
CA HIS A 67 -2.84 12.89 5.08
C HIS A 67 -3.82 11.90 5.71
N GLY A 68 -3.30 11.01 6.55
CA GLY A 68 -4.09 10.11 7.37
C GLY A 68 -3.74 10.30 8.85
N PHE A 69 -4.73 10.02 9.71
CA PHE A 69 -4.58 9.98 11.16
C PHE A 69 -5.47 8.90 11.75
N ASP A 70 -4.90 8.02 12.56
CA ASP A 70 -5.65 7.01 13.33
C ASP A 70 -5.19 7.01 14.80
N LEU A 71 -6.10 6.61 15.69
CA LEU A 71 -5.88 6.49 17.13
C LEU A 71 -6.64 5.30 17.71
N HIS A 72 -5.91 4.24 18.04
CA HIS A 72 -6.44 3.08 18.75
C HIS A 72 -6.23 3.16 20.26
N ARG A 73 -7.22 2.69 21.01
CA ARG A 73 -7.11 2.44 22.45
C ARG A 73 -6.28 1.17 22.70
N LEU A 74 -5.43 1.18 23.72
CA LEU A 74 -4.62 0.03 24.12
C LEU A 74 -5.26 -0.70 25.31
N GLU A 75 -5.72 -1.93 25.09
CA GLU A 75 -6.39 -2.77 26.09
C GLU A 75 -5.58 -4.04 26.40
N ALA A 76 -5.70 -4.52 27.64
CA ALA A 76 -4.89 -5.62 28.16
C ALA A 76 -5.20 -6.97 27.49
N GLY A 77 -4.16 -7.77 27.23
CA GLY A 77 -4.30 -9.10 26.64
C GLY A 77 -4.53 -9.15 25.12
N LEU A 78 -4.75 -8.01 24.46
CA LEU A 78 -4.77 -7.91 23.00
C LEU A 78 -3.34 -7.89 22.42
N PRO A 79 -3.11 -8.39 21.20
CA PRO A 79 -1.82 -8.26 20.52
C PRO A 79 -1.58 -6.81 20.08
N LEU A 80 -0.36 -6.29 20.29
CA LEU A 80 0.06 -5.04 19.67
C LEU A 80 0.68 -5.35 18.30
N ILE A 81 0.05 -4.89 17.22
CA ILE A 81 0.53 -5.03 15.85
C ILE A 81 0.59 -3.63 15.24
N LEU A 82 1.75 -3.27 14.68
CA LEU A 82 1.99 -1.97 14.04
C LEU A 82 2.91 -2.15 12.83
N GLY A 83 2.51 -1.65 11.66
CA GLY A 83 3.21 -1.82 10.38
C GLY A 83 3.47 -3.29 10.01
N GLY A 84 2.56 -4.20 10.38
CA GLY A 84 2.69 -5.66 10.22
C GLY A 84 3.65 -6.32 11.20
N VAL A 85 4.18 -5.58 12.19
CA VAL A 85 5.09 -6.10 13.21
C VAL A 85 4.34 -6.32 14.51
N ARG A 86 4.27 -7.59 14.95
CA ARG A 86 3.77 -7.92 16.30
C ARG A 86 4.82 -7.57 17.35
N LEU A 87 4.47 -6.69 18.28
CA LEU A 87 5.34 -6.16 19.32
C LEU A 87 5.09 -6.86 20.65
N GLN A 88 6.14 -7.00 21.47
CA GLN A 88 6.01 -7.49 22.85
C GLN A 88 5.51 -6.37 23.77
N HIS A 89 4.27 -6.50 24.25
CA HIS A 89 3.60 -5.54 25.13
C HIS A 89 2.49 -6.23 25.95
N ASP A 90 2.05 -5.64 27.06
CA ASP A 90 0.93 -6.15 27.90
C ASP A 90 -0.45 -5.78 27.32
N ARG A 91 -0.48 -4.81 26.41
CA ARG A 91 -1.70 -4.25 25.79
C ARG A 91 -1.56 -4.14 24.29
N GLY A 92 -2.67 -4.35 23.59
CA GLY A 92 -2.80 -4.24 22.13
C GLY A 92 -3.97 -3.36 21.71
N CYS A 93 -4.08 -3.11 20.41
CA CYS A 93 -5.10 -2.21 19.85
C CYS A 93 -6.51 -2.81 19.94
N ALA A 94 -7.44 -2.07 20.52
CA ALA A 94 -8.87 -2.39 20.46
C ALA A 94 -9.44 -1.97 19.09
N ALA A 95 -9.86 -2.95 18.28
CA ALA A 95 -10.34 -2.79 16.92
C ALA A 95 -11.34 -3.90 16.54
N HIS A 96 -11.98 -3.78 15.37
CA HIS A 96 -12.72 -4.87 14.72
C HIS A 96 -11.85 -5.70 13.76
N SER A 97 -10.68 -5.18 13.39
CA SER A 97 -9.58 -5.81 12.65
C SER A 97 -8.47 -6.30 13.62
N ASP A 98 -7.26 -6.56 13.09
CA ASP A 98 -6.06 -6.76 13.92
C ASP A 98 -5.56 -5.48 14.63
N GLY A 99 -6.12 -4.32 14.28
CA GLY A 99 -5.84 -3.04 14.94
C GLY A 99 -4.54 -2.36 14.54
N ASP A 100 -3.97 -2.69 13.38
CA ASP A 100 -2.75 -2.02 12.89
C ASP A 100 -3.02 -0.56 12.48
N ALA A 101 -2.85 0.33 13.45
CA ALA A 101 -2.99 1.77 13.28
C ALA A 101 -2.08 2.36 12.18
N VAL A 102 -0.95 1.71 11.86
CA VAL A 102 -0.08 2.17 10.76
C VAL A 102 -0.73 1.88 9.41
N TYR A 103 -1.28 0.68 9.22
CA TYR A 103 -1.96 0.34 7.97
C TYR A 103 -3.25 1.13 7.78
N HIS A 104 -4.05 1.36 8.82
CA HIS A 104 -5.23 2.25 8.73
C HIS A 104 -4.82 3.68 8.32
N THR A 105 -3.84 4.27 9.00
CA THR A 105 -3.38 5.65 8.72
C THR A 105 -2.86 5.80 7.29
N VAL A 106 -2.13 4.81 6.77
CA VAL A 106 -1.64 4.84 5.38
C VAL A 106 -2.77 4.59 4.37
N THR A 107 -3.77 3.78 4.73
CA THR A 107 -5.00 3.58 3.94
C THR A 107 -5.73 4.91 3.74
N ASP A 108 -6.05 5.63 4.83
CA ASP A 108 -6.71 6.94 4.77
C ASP A 108 -5.86 7.99 4.05
N ALA A 109 -4.53 7.98 4.21
CA ALA A 109 -3.66 8.89 3.46
C ALA A 109 -3.77 8.66 1.94
N ILE A 110 -3.86 7.42 1.48
CA ILE A 110 -4.03 7.09 0.05
C ILE A 110 -5.44 7.47 -0.43
N LEU A 111 -6.49 7.08 0.31
CA LEU A 111 -7.89 7.41 -0.05
C LEU A 111 -8.13 8.93 -0.08
N GLY A 112 -7.63 9.65 0.92
CA GLY A 112 -7.68 11.11 1.00
C GLY A 112 -6.92 11.81 -0.13
N ALA A 113 -5.74 11.30 -0.53
CA ALA A 113 -5.03 11.82 -1.71
C ALA A 113 -5.85 11.68 -2.99
N LEU A 114 -6.61 10.59 -3.14
CA LEU A 114 -7.50 10.34 -4.28
C LEU A 114 -8.80 11.16 -4.22
N ALA A 115 -9.14 11.71 -3.04
CA ALA A 115 -10.45 12.31 -2.70
C ALA A 115 -11.60 11.28 -2.72
N LEU A 116 -11.33 10.09 -2.20
CA LEU A 116 -12.31 9.03 -1.94
C LEU A 116 -12.86 9.11 -0.49
N PRO A 117 -13.94 8.38 -0.17
CA PRO A 117 -14.39 8.14 1.21
C PRO A 117 -13.29 7.55 2.10
N ASP A 118 -13.40 7.75 3.42
CA ASP A 118 -12.46 7.21 4.42
C ASP A 118 -12.59 5.68 4.59
N ILE A 119 -11.64 5.08 5.32
CA ILE A 119 -11.58 3.64 5.63
C ILE A 119 -12.89 3.08 6.21
N GLY A 120 -13.59 3.82 7.06
CA GLY A 120 -14.83 3.40 7.72
C GLY A 120 -16.06 3.51 6.82
N GLN A 121 -16.05 4.46 5.88
CA GLN A 121 -17.06 4.58 4.83
C GLN A 121 -16.88 3.53 3.72
N LEU A 122 -15.63 3.21 3.37
CA LEU A 122 -15.30 2.36 2.22
C LEU A 122 -15.24 0.87 2.57
N PHE A 123 -14.87 0.51 3.80
CA PHE A 123 -14.74 -0.88 4.27
C PHE A 123 -15.51 -1.15 5.58
N PRO A 124 -16.84 -0.92 5.65
CA PRO A 124 -17.60 -0.96 6.89
C PRO A 124 -17.74 -2.37 7.48
N ASP A 125 -17.69 -2.49 8.82
CA ASP A 125 -17.83 -3.75 9.58
C ASP A 125 -19.14 -4.53 9.36
N SER A 126 -20.15 -3.88 8.77
CA SER A 126 -21.41 -4.51 8.35
C SER A 126 -21.26 -5.40 7.11
N ASP A 127 -20.20 -5.21 6.31
CA ASP A 127 -19.91 -5.99 5.12
C ASP A 127 -19.20 -7.31 5.50
N PRO A 128 -19.77 -8.49 5.16
CA PRO A 128 -19.11 -9.79 5.37
C PRO A 128 -17.72 -9.93 4.73
N GLN A 129 -17.38 -9.13 3.70
CA GLN A 129 -16.05 -9.12 3.09
C GLN A 129 -14.98 -8.51 4.00
N TRP A 130 -15.35 -7.52 4.83
CA TRP A 130 -14.43 -6.70 5.61
C TRP A 130 -14.42 -7.03 7.10
N ARG A 131 -15.53 -7.55 7.63
CA ARG A 131 -15.67 -7.95 9.03
C ARG A 131 -14.57 -8.93 9.47
N GLY A 132 -13.71 -8.51 10.40
CA GLY A 132 -12.59 -9.33 10.90
C GLY A 132 -11.43 -9.51 9.91
N ALA A 133 -11.33 -8.65 8.88
CA ALA A 133 -10.17 -8.60 8.00
C ALA A 133 -8.90 -8.17 8.75
N THR A 134 -7.75 -8.69 8.31
CA THR A 134 -6.43 -8.14 8.66
C THR A 134 -6.24 -6.79 7.98
N SER A 135 -5.57 -5.85 8.65
CA SER A 135 -5.51 -4.46 8.19
C SER A 135 -4.63 -4.26 6.94
N ASP A 136 -3.83 -5.26 6.56
CA ASP A 136 -3.17 -5.29 5.25
C ASP A 136 -4.17 -5.37 4.08
N ARG A 137 -5.36 -5.96 4.28
CA ARG A 137 -6.40 -6.05 3.25
C ARG A 137 -6.99 -4.68 2.89
N PHE A 138 -7.18 -3.79 3.87
CA PHE A 138 -7.65 -2.42 3.62
C PHE A 138 -6.61 -1.61 2.86
N LEU A 139 -5.33 -1.72 3.26
CA LEU A 139 -4.23 -1.04 2.57
C LEU A 139 -4.07 -1.52 1.13
N ARG A 140 -4.18 -2.83 0.87
CA ARG A 140 -4.21 -3.39 -0.49
C ARG A 140 -5.35 -2.83 -1.32
N ALA A 141 -6.57 -2.77 -0.78
CA ALA A 141 -7.73 -2.23 -1.49
C ALA A 141 -7.58 -0.73 -1.80
N ALA A 142 -6.99 0.07 -0.90
CA ALA A 142 -6.64 1.46 -1.20
C ALA A 142 -5.54 1.59 -2.27
N CYS A 143 -4.55 0.69 -2.29
CA CYS A 143 -3.56 0.63 -3.38
C CYS A 143 -4.18 0.18 -4.72
N GLU A 144 -5.17 -0.72 -4.71
CA GLU A 144 -5.93 -1.09 -5.90
C GLU A 144 -6.75 0.10 -6.44
N HIS A 145 -7.43 0.86 -5.56
CA HIS A 145 -8.09 2.11 -5.94
C HIS A 145 -7.11 3.17 -6.47
N MET A 146 -5.92 3.32 -5.87
CA MET A 146 -4.87 4.22 -6.35
C MET A 146 -4.45 3.89 -7.80
N CYS A 147 -4.22 2.60 -8.08
CA CYS A 147 -3.88 2.13 -9.42
C CYS A 147 -5.05 2.30 -10.42
N GLN A 148 -6.30 2.04 -10.00
CA GLN A 148 -7.50 2.28 -10.83
C GLN A 148 -7.63 3.74 -11.25
N HIS A 149 -7.28 4.69 -10.35
CA HIS A 149 -7.30 6.12 -10.63
C HIS A 149 -6.05 6.61 -11.42
N GLY A 150 -5.13 5.72 -11.79
CA GLY A 150 -3.93 6.05 -12.56
C GLY A 150 -2.85 6.78 -11.75
N TYR A 151 -2.74 6.50 -10.46
CA TYR A 151 -1.70 7.04 -9.57
C TYR A 151 -0.78 5.94 -9.02
N ARG A 152 0.39 6.34 -8.52
CA ARG A 152 1.29 5.53 -7.70
C ARG A 152 1.81 6.38 -6.54
N VAL A 153 2.32 5.76 -5.48
CA VAL A 153 3.07 6.48 -4.44
C VAL A 153 4.42 6.95 -5.00
N SER A 154 4.70 8.24 -4.83
CA SER A 154 6.03 8.86 -5.03
C SER A 154 6.87 8.69 -3.77
N ASN A 155 6.33 9.07 -2.60
CA ASN A 155 6.92 8.80 -1.31
C ASN A 155 5.86 8.73 -0.19
N LEU A 156 6.21 8.07 0.91
CA LEU A 156 5.39 7.92 2.11
C LEU A 156 6.22 8.26 3.36
N ASP A 157 5.70 9.11 4.23
CA ASP A 157 6.31 9.45 5.51
C ASP A 157 5.32 9.21 6.68
N VAL A 158 5.70 8.32 7.61
CA VAL A 158 4.87 7.88 8.74
C VAL A 158 5.45 8.38 10.07
N THR A 159 4.60 8.72 11.02
CA THR A 159 4.95 9.02 12.42
C THR A 159 4.03 8.26 13.36
N VAL A 160 4.56 7.25 14.05
CA VAL A 160 3.85 6.56 15.13
C VAL A 160 4.13 7.26 16.46
N ILE A 161 3.09 7.57 17.22
CA ILE A 161 3.17 8.15 18.55
C ILE A 161 2.75 7.09 19.57
N LEU A 162 3.71 6.63 20.36
CA LEU A 162 3.58 5.52 21.28
C LEU A 162 4.63 5.66 22.40
N GLU A 163 4.19 5.64 23.67
CA GLU A 163 5.10 5.75 24.80
C GLU A 163 5.91 4.45 25.05
N LYS A 164 5.29 3.27 24.84
CA LYS A 164 5.93 1.93 24.91
C LYS A 164 5.24 0.92 23.98
N PRO A 165 5.97 -0.09 23.45
CA PRO A 165 7.41 -0.32 23.61
C PRO A 165 8.26 0.57 22.68
N LYS A 166 9.59 0.52 22.81
CA LYS A 166 10.50 1.26 21.94
C LYS A 166 10.43 0.73 20.50
N LEU A 167 9.86 1.51 19.58
CA LEU A 167 9.72 1.09 18.17
C LEU A 167 11.02 1.09 17.36
N SER A 168 12.11 1.68 17.85
CA SER A 168 13.36 1.86 17.07
C SER A 168 13.94 0.57 16.47
N PRO A 169 13.93 -0.60 17.13
CA PRO A 169 14.41 -1.86 16.53
C PRO A 169 13.50 -2.40 15.42
N HIS A 170 12.25 -1.94 15.34
CA HIS A 170 11.20 -2.51 14.49
C HIS A 170 10.88 -1.64 13.26
N LYS A 171 11.27 -0.36 13.26
CA LYS A 171 10.96 0.60 12.18
C LYS A 171 11.39 0.12 10.79
N GLU A 172 12.50 -0.61 10.71
CA GLU A 172 13.01 -1.14 9.44
C GLU A 172 12.10 -2.24 8.88
N GLN A 173 11.62 -3.16 9.72
CA GLN A 173 10.63 -4.15 9.30
C GLN A 173 9.30 -3.48 8.92
N MET A 174 8.85 -2.47 9.67
CA MET A 174 7.66 -1.68 9.32
C MET A 174 7.81 -0.99 7.94
N ARG A 175 8.99 -0.42 7.66
CA ARG A 175 9.33 0.21 6.38
C ARG A 175 9.29 -0.80 5.22
N GLN A 176 9.91 -1.97 5.40
CA GLN A 176 9.90 -3.06 4.42
C GLN A 176 8.48 -3.59 4.18
N ASN A 177 7.70 -3.82 5.24
CA ASN A 177 6.33 -4.31 5.14
C ASN A 177 5.43 -3.31 4.38
N LEU A 178 5.53 -2.00 4.68
CA LEU A 178 4.80 -0.96 3.96
C LEU A 178 5.20 -0.91 2.48
N ALA A 179 6.50 -0.89 2.19
CA ALA A 179 7.03 -0.89 0.83
C ALA A 179 6.52 -2.11 0.00
N LEU A 180 6.53 -3.30 0.62
CA LEU A 180 6.06 -4.55 0.04
C LEU A 180 4.54 -4.58 -0.22
N LEU A 181 3.73 -3.99 0.67
CA LEU A 181 2.26 -3.91 0.48
C LEU A 181 1.85 -2.88 -0.57
N ILE A 182 2.56 -1.76 -0.64
CA ILE A 182 2.28 -0.64 -1.55
C ILE A 182 2.86 -0.90 -2.96
N GLY A 183 3.90 -1.73 -3.07
CA GLY A 183 4.57 -2.05 -4.33
C GLY A 183 5.58 -0.98 -4.77
N ILE A 184 6.35 -0.44 -3.81
CA ILE A 184 7.37 0.60 -4.04
C ILE A 184 8.71 0.24 -3.40
N GLU A 185 9.78 0.88 -3.85
CA GLU A 185 11.11 0.71 -3.26
C GLU A 185 11.15 1.22 -1.80
N PRO A 186 11.77 0.48 -0.85
CA PRO A 186 11.81 0.89 0.56
C PRO A 186 12.45 2.25 0.81
N CYS A 187 13.31 2.75 -0.08
CA CYS A 187 13.91 4.09 0.02
C CYS A 187 12.90 5.24 -0.11
N LEU A 188 11.70 4.96 -0.64
CA LEU A 188 10.59 5.91 -0.78
C LEU A 188 9.66 5.93 0.44
N VAL A 189 9.91 5.06 1.44
CA VAL A 189 9.13 4.94 2.69
C VAL A 189 9.98 5.35 3.89
N ASN A 190 9.46 6.22 4.75
CA ASN A 190 10.08 6.56 6.03
C ASN A 190 9.14 6.28 7.22
N VAL A 191 9.70 5.75 8.30
CA VAL A 191 8.98 5.45 9.55
C VAL A 191 9.67 6.16 10.72
N LYS A 192 8.96 7.10 11.33
CA LYS A 192 9.35 7.82 12.55
C LYS A 192 8.54 7.30 13.75
N ALA A 193 9.13 7.40 14.93
CA ALA A 193 8.50 7.00 16.18
C ALA A 193 8.75 8.07 17.25
N LYS A 194 7.74 8.38 18.06
CA LYS A 194 7.78 9.38 19.13
C LYS A 194 7.05 8.90 20.38
N THR A 195 7.66 9.17 21.53
CA THR A 195 6.97 9.29 22.84
C THR A 195 6.02 10.48 22.83
N HIS A 196 5.04 10.49 23.74
CA HIS A 196 4.19 11.67 24.00
C HIS A 196 4.55 12.35 25.34
N GLU A 197 5.78 12.15 25.79
CA GLU A 197 6.40 12.78 26.97
C GLU A 197 5.56 12.66 28.25
N LYS A 198 4.85 11.53 28.41
CA LYS A 198 3.91 11.24 29.51
C LYS A 198 2.71 12.20 29.62
N VAL A 199 2.36 12.89 28.52
CA VAL A 199 1.15 13.71 28.41
C VAL A 199 0.00 12.91 27.79
N ASP A 200 -1.19 13.06 28.38
CA ASP A 200 -2.48 12.46 27.99
C ASP A 200 -2.49 10.93 27.80
N SER A 201 -3.57 10.41 27.22
CA SER A 201 -3.75 8.99 26.87
C SER A 201 -2.56 8.32 26.18
N LEU A 202 -1.84 9.02 25.31
CA LEU A 202 -0.67 8.49 24.61
C LEU A 202 0.49 8.29 25.59
N GLY A 203 0.83 9.32 26.36
CA GLY A 203 1.87 9.27 27.38
C GLY A 203 1.52 8.40 28.59
N GLU A 204 0.23 8.23 28.88
CA GLU A 204 -0.30 7.32 29.91
C GLU A 204 -0.31 5.84 29.46
N ASN A 205 0.15 5.52 28.24
CA ASN A 205 0.17 4.15 27.68
C ASN A 205 -1.26 3.55 27.58
N ARG A 206 -2.25 4.37 27.24
CA ARG A 206 -3.67 4.00 27.04
C ARG A 206 -4.12 4.06 25.58
N SER A 207 -3.31 4.61 24.68
CA SER A 207 -3.56 4.65 23.24
C SER A 207 -2.26 4.60 22.46
N VAL A 208 -2.40 4.29 21.17
CA VAL A 208 -1.42 4.56 20.11
C VAL A 208 -2.06 5.53 19.14
N ALA A 209 -1.29 6.48 18.60
CA ALA A 209 -1.72 7.33 17.49
C ALA A 209 -0.71 7.22 16.34
N CYS A 210 -1.17 7.44 15.11
CA CYS A 210 -0.32 7.41 13.94
C CYS A 210 -0.72 8.51 12.96
N HIS A 211 0.27 9.12 12.31
CA HIS A 211 0.09 10.05 11.20
C HIS A 211 0.86 9.55 9.99
N ALA A 212 0.28 9.70 8.80
CA ALA A 212 0.96 9.44 7.53
C ALA A 212 0.73 10.61 6.58
N VAL A 213 1.75 10.94 5.80
CA VAL A 213 1.65 11.83 4.64
C VAL A 213 2.16 11.06 3.43
N VAL A 214 1.31 10.96 2.41
CA VAL A 214 1.66 10.32 1.13
C VAL A 214 1.64 11.35 0.02
N LEU A 215 2.66 11.31 -0.84
CA LEU A 215 2.64 11.99 -2.12
C LEU A 215 2.33 10.94 -3.19
N LEU A 216 1.18 11.06 -3.85
CA LEU A 216 0.87 10.32 -5.05
C LEU A 216 1.34 11.10 -6.28
N GLU A 217 1.83 10.38 -7.28
CA GLU A 217 2.16 10.91 -8.60
C GLU A 217 1.44 10.13 -9.70
N ARG A 218 1.06 10.83 -10.78
CA ARG A 218 0.27 10.24 -11.86
C ARG A 218 1.12 9.26 -12.66
N GLN A 219 0.57 8.09 -12.96
CA GLN A 219 1.17 7.14 -13.90
C GLN A 219 1.01 7.71 -15.31
N MET A 220 2.12 8.21 -15.88
CA MET A 220 2.14 8.65 -17.27
C MET A 220 2.18 7.42 -18.17
N THR A 221 1.01 7.03 -18.68
CA THR A 221 0.89 6.10 -19.81
C THR A 221 1.69 6.68 -20.98
N ARG A 222 2.82 6.06 -21.34
CA ARG A 222 3.47 6.33 -22.62
C ARG A 222 2.45 5.99 -23.71
N GLY A 223 2.15 6.96 -24.59
CA GLY A 223 1.20 6.74 -25.68
C GLY A 223 1.68 5.62 -26.59
N GLY A 224 0.90 4.55 -26.70
CA GLY A 224 1.22 3.35 -27.46
C GLY A 224 0.04 2.37 -27.47
N ASP A 225 -0.36 1.92 -26.28
CA ASP A 225 -1.39 0.87 -26.14
C ASP A 225 -2.76 1.44 -25.76
N THR A 226 -3.65 1.55 -26.75
CA THR A 226 -5.09 1.76 -26.52
C THR A 226 -5.80 0.42 -26.35
N LEU A 227 -5.67 -0.17 -25.16
CA LEU A 227 -6.58 -1.23 -24.73
C LEU A 227 -7.95 -0.64 -24.41
N SER A 228 -9.00 -1.39 -24.74
CA SER A 228 -10.40 -0.98 -24.62
C SER A 228 -10.89 -1.04 -23.16
N ASP A 229 -11.93 -0.27 -22.83
CA ASP A 229 -12.48 -0.26 -21.47
C ASP A 229 -13.14 -1.59 -21.06
N GLU A 230 -13.52 -2.43 -22.03
CA GLU A 230 -13.99 -3.80 -21.78
C GLU A 230 -12.88 -4.69 -21.18
N GLU A 231 -11.63 -4.51 -21.65
CA GLU A 231 -10.47 -5.29 -21.17
C GLU A 231 -10.08 -4.94 -19.73
N ARG A 232 -10.38 -3.71 -19.26
CA ARG A 232 -10.16 -3.32 -17.85
C ARG A 232 -10.99 -4.16 -16.88
N SER A 233 -12.19 -4.60 -17.28
CA SER A 233 -13.09 -5.37 -16.41
C SER A 233 -12.64 -6.82 -16.20
N ALA A 234 -11.91 -7.40 -17.16
CA ALA A 234 -11.57 -8.83 -17.16
C ALA A 234 -10.40 -9.22 -16.22
N VAL A 235 -9.65 -8.25 -15.69
CA VAL A 235 -8.40 -8.49 -14.93
C VAL A 235 -8.63 -8.62 -13.41
N SER A 236 -9.86 -8.39 -12.93
CA SER A 236 -10.15 -8.00 -11.53
C SER A 236 -10.03 -9.09 -10.44
N HIS A 237 -9.62 -10.33 -10.72
CA HIS A 237 -9.77 -11.45 -9.76
C HIS A 237 -8.51 -12.29 -9.46
N GLN A 238 -7.30 -11.86 -9.81
CA GLN A 238 -6.07 -12.61 -9.45
C GLN A 238 -4.79 -11.76 -9.28
N ALA A 239 -4.91 -10.44 -9.15
CA ALA A 239 -3.79 -9.51 -9.32
C ALA A 239 -2.73 -9.47 -8.17
N PRO A 240 -3.07 -9.27 -6.87
CA PRO A 240 -2.10 -8.81 -5.88
C PRO A 240 -0.97 -9.83 -5.61
N ALA A 241 -1.29 -11.09 -5.34
CA ALA A 241 -0.27 -12.13 -5.12
C ALA A 241 0.57 -12.39 -6.38
N THR A 242 -0.03 -12.29 -7.58
CA THR A 242 0.68 -12.49 -8.85
C THR A 242 1.69 -11.37 -9.10
N ALA A 243 1.35 -10.12 -8.79
CA ALA A 243 2.26 -8.98 -8.89
C ALA A 243 3.40 -9.05 -7.86
N MET A 244 3.11 -9.38 -6.60
CA MET A 244 4.12 -9.53 -5.55
C MET A 244 5.14 -10.64 -5.88
N ASN A 245 4.66 -11.83 -6.29
CA ASN A 245 5.52 -12.95 -6.63
C ASN A 245 6.37 -12.67 -7.88
N ARG A 246 5.83 -11.91 -8.84
CA ARG A 246 6.58 -11.43 -10.01
C ARG A 246 7.76 -10.54 -9.59
N GLY A 247 7.52 -9.55 -8.73
CA GLY A 247 8.57 -8.66 -8.22
C GLY A 247 9.68 -9.42 -7.48
N LEU A 248 9.33 -10.40 -6.64
CA LEU A 248 10.30 -11.25 -5.94
C LEU A 248 11.17 -12.07 -6.90
N LEU A 249 10.57 -12.67 -7.94
CA LEU A 249 11.31 -13.45 -8.94
C LEU A 249 12.19 -12.55 -9.84
N GLU A 250 11.74 -11.34 -10.17
CA GLU A 250 12.52 -10.35 -10.92
C GLU A 250 13.73 -9.84 -10.09
N GLN A 251 13.56 -9.58 -8.79
CA GLN A 251 14.65 -9.23 -7.85
C GLN A 251 15.66 -10.38 -7.66
N LEU A 252 15.18 -11.61 -7.51
CA LEU A 252 16.04 -12.80 -7.38
C LEU A 252 16.83 -13.06 -8.67
N TYR A 253 16.19 -12.91 -9.83
CA TYR A 253 16.84 -13.03 -11.14
C TYR A 253 17.93 -11.96 -11.35
N ALA A 254 17.65 -10.68 -11.02
CA ALA A 254 18.67 -9.63 -11.06
C ALA A 254 19.88 -9.98 -10.16
N THR A 255 19.62 -10.43 -8.93
CA THR A 255 20.65 -10.89 -7.99
C THR A 255 21.49 -12.06 -8.54
N ILE A 256 20.88 -12.96 -9.32
CA ILE A 256 21.58 -14.07 -10.00
C ILE A 256 22.46 -13.57 -11.16
N VAL A 257 21.97 -12.59 -11.93
CA VAL A 257 22.72 -11.97 -13.03
C VAL A 257 23.93 -11.21 -12.51
N ASP A 258 23.80 -10.39 -11.47
CA ASP A 258 24.93 -9.67 -10.85
C ASP A 258 25.98 -10.64 -10.30
N ARG A 259 25.53 -11.74 -9.68
CA ARG A 259 26.39 -12.79 -9.15
C ARG A 259 27.00 -13.72 -10.20
N LYS A 260 26.67 -13.54 -11.50
CA LYS A 260 27.25 -14.30 -12.62
C LYS A 260 28.72 -13.94 -12.88
N SER A 261 29.08 -12.69 -12.64
CA SER A 261 30.47 -12.16 -12.75
C SER A 261 31.19 -12.05 -11.41
N ALA A 262 30.58 -12.53 -10.31
CA ALA A 262 31.25 -12.61 -9.02
C ALA A 262 32.31 -13.73 -9.02
N ASP A 263 33.26 -13.66 -8.08
CA ASP A 263 34.29 -14.68 -7.93
C ASP A 263 33.70 -16.06 -7.58
N ALA A 264 34.15 -17.10 -8.29
CA ALA A 264 33.75 -18.49 -8.08
C ALA A 264 34.41 -19.16 -6.86
N SER A 265 35.41 -18.54 -6.20
CA SER A 265 35.86 -19.06 -4.90
C SER A 265 34.84 -18.77 -3.78
N THR A 266 34.11 -17.64 -3.88
CA THR A 266 33.18 -17.15 -2.86
C THR A 266 31.70 -17.31 -3.21
N SER A 267 31.28 -17.04 -4.45
CA SER A 267 29.87 -17.12 -4.87
C SER A 267 29.50 -18.54 -5.34
N TRP A 268 28.51 -19.17 -4.69
CA TRP A 268 27.95 -20.46 -5.16
C TRP A 268 27.26 -20.33 -6.52
N THR A 269 26.56 -19.21 -6.79
CA THR A 269 26.01 -18.86 -8.11
C THR A 269 27.10 -18.90 -9.19
N ALA A 270 28.25 -18.25 -8.92
CA ALA A 270 29.37 -18.20 -9.84
C ALA A 270 30.02 -19.58 -10.04
N ARG A 271 30.08 -20.41 -8.99
CA ARG A 271 30.51 -21.82 -9.11
C ARG A 271 29.61 -22.64 -10.03
N LEU A 272 28.30 -22.36 -10.07
CA LEU A 272 27.38 -23.07 -10.96
C LEU A 272 27.55 -22.62 -12.42
N PHE A 273 27.70 -21.31 -12.66
CA PHE A 273 28.04 -20.78 -13.99
C PHE A 273 29.41 -21.27 -14.48
N ALA A 274 30.44 -21.30 -13.62
CA ALA A 274 31.78 -21.77 -13.96
C ALA A 274 31.83 -23.28 -14.30
N LYS A 275 30.87 -24.07 -13.81
CA LYS A 275 30.67 -25.49 -14.19
C LYS A 275 29.85 -25.67 -15.48
N GLY A 276 29.36 -24.57 -16.06
CA GLY A 276 28.67 -24.55 -17.35
C GLY A 276 27.26 -25.14 -17.34
N ARG A 277 26.55 -24.90 -18.46
CA ARG A 277 25.14 -25.26 -18.66
C ARG A 277 24.77 -26.69 -18.27
N HIS A 278 25.67 -27.67 -18.51
CA HIS A 278 25.40 -29.06 -18.15
C HIS A 278 25.14 -29.24 -16.64
N LYS A 279 25.95 -28.64 -15.75
CA LYS A 279 25.72 -28.79 -14.31
C LYS A 279 24.56 -27.92 -13.81
N ILE A 280 24.28 -26.79 -14.47
CA ILE A 280 23.08 -25.99 -14.17
C ILE A 280 21.82 -26.80 -14.49
N ALA A 281 21.72 -27.36 -15.70
CA ALA A 281 20.59 -28.20 -16.11
C ALA A 281 20.46 -29.48 -15.28
N GLN A 282 21.59 -30.09 -14.89
CA GLN A 282 21.58 -31.24 -13.98
C GLN A 282 21.00 -30.86 -12.60
N LYS A 283 21.33 -29.69 -12.03
CA LYS A 283 20.72 -29.23 -10.78
C LYS A 283 19.20 -29.06 -10.91
N VAL A 284 18.70 -28.45 -11.99
CA VAL A 284 17.25 -28.35 -12.24
C VAL A 284 16.56 -29.73 -12.26
N GLY A 285 17.23 -30.75 -12.81
CA GLY A 285 16.74 -32.13 -12.80
C GLY A 285 16.80 -32.83 -11.44
N GLU A 286 17.80 -32.52 -10.62
CA GLU A 286 17.90 -32.98 -9.21
C GLU A 286 16.71 -32.44 -8.40
N GLU A 287 16.54 -31.11 -8.30
CA GLU A 287 15.45 -30.50 -7.50
C GLU A 287 14.06 -30.97 -7.98
N ALA A 288 13.83 -31.03 -9.30
CA ALA A 288 12.55 -31.47 -9.85
C ALA A 288 12.21 -32.92 -9.47
N THR A 289 13.23 -33.77 -9.28
CA THR A 289 13.05 -35.15 -8.80
C THR A 289 12.75 -35.15 -7.30
N GLU A 290 13.41 -34.30 -6.53
CA GLU A 290 13.27 -34.22 -5.07
C GLU A 290 11.92 -33.60 -4.65
N VAL A 291 11.39 -32.61 -5.39
CA VAL A 291 9.99 -32.13 -5.30
C VAL A 291 9.00 -33.28 -5.49
N VAL A 292 9.19 -34.12 -6.53
CA VAL A 292 8.30 -35.26 -6.81
C VAL A 292 8.39 -36.32 -5.72
N ILE A 293 9.58 -36.59 -5.19
CA ILE A 293 9.78 -37.53 -4.08
C ILE A 293 9.10 -37.04 -2.81
N GLY A 294 9.24 -35.75 -2.45
CA GLY A 294 8.57 -35.14 -1.31
C GLY A 294 7.04 -35.22 -1.44
N ALA A 295 6.51 -34.95 -2.64
CA ALA A 295 5.08 -35.00 -2.92
C ALA A 295 4.51 -36.43 -2.84
N VAL A 296 5.21 -37.42 -3.41
CA VAL A 296 4.82 -38.85 -3.32
C VAL A 296 4.88 -39.39 -1.89
N ARG A 297 5.65 -38.74 -1.00
CA ARG A 297 5.76 -39.07 0.43
C ARG A 297 4.84 -38.24 1.35
N ASP A 298 4.00 -37.36 0.80
CA ASP A 298 3.17 -36.39 1.51
C ASP A 298 3.96 -35.46 2.49
N ARG A 299 5.21 -35.16 2.13
CA ARG A 299 6.11 -34.35 2.96
C ARG A 299 6.06 -32.89 2.54
N ARG A 300 5.01 -32.20 2.98
CA ARG A 300 4.73 -30.79 2.63
C ARG A 300 5.93 -29.84 2.79
N GLU A 301 6.77 -30.03 3.81
CA GLU A 301 7.93 -29.17 4.05
C GLU A 301 9.08 -29.42 3.06
N GLU A 302 9.36 -30.69 2.71
CA GLU A 302 10.29 -31.03 1.62
C GLU A 302 9.78 -30.43 0.30
N VAL A 303 8.50 -30.61 -0.04
CA VAL A 303 7.91 -30.04 -1.27
C VAL A 303 8.07 -28.52 -1.35
N ILE A 304 7.98 -27.79 -0.23
CA ILE A 304 8.18 -26.34 -0.19
C ILE A 304 9.66 -25.98 -0.37
N HIS A 305 10.58 -26.72 0.26
CA HIS A 305 12.02 -26.47 0.14
C HIS A 305 12.52 -26.72 -1.27
N GLU A 306 12.29 -27.93 -1.81
CA GLU A 306 12.84 -28.31 -3.11
C GLU A 306 12.15 -27.52 -4.25
N SER A 307 10.92 -27.01 -4.04
CA SER A 307 10.27 -26.10 -4.99
C SER A 307 10.95 -24.73 -5.04
N ALA A 308 11.49 -24.25 -3.93
CA ALA A 308 12.23 -22.98 -3.89
C ALA A 308 13.59 -23.12 -4.59
N ASP A 309 14.32 -24.21 -4.32
CA ASP A 309 15.62 -24.47 -4.96
C ASP A 309 15.45 -24.85 -6.44
N LEU A 310 14.37 -25.55 -6.83
CA LEU A 310 13.99 -25.74 -8.23
C LEU A 310 13.76 -24.41 -8.96
N LEU A 311 12.97 -23.51 -8.37
CA LEU A 311 12.73 -22.17 -8.94
C LEU A 311 14.03 -21.37 -9.04
N TYR A 312 14.88 -21.41 -8.02
CA TYR A 312 16.19 -20.77 -8.05
C TYR A 312 17.07 -21.33 -9.18
N HIS A 313 17.23 -22.65 -9.27
CA HIS A 313 18.06 -23.27 -10.29
C HIS A 313 17.51 -23.06 -11.71
N LEU A 314 16.19 -22.96 -11.86
CA LEU A 314 15.54 -22.60 -13.11
C LEU A 314 15.85 -21.15 -13.53
N LEU A 315 15.85 -20.19 -12.59
CA LEU A 315 16.29 -18.81 -12.85
C LEU A 315 17.78 -18.74 -13.25
N VAL A 316 18.65 -19.56 -12.63
CA VAL A 316 20.07 -19.64 -13.04
C VAL A 316 20.21 -20.21 -14.46
N LEU A 317 19.39 -21.19 -14.85
CA LEU A 317 19.36 -21.72 -16.21
C LEU A 317 18.89 -20.67 -17.23
N TRP A 318 17.84 -19.89 -16.90
CA TRP A 318 17.39 -18.76 -17.72
C TRP A 318 18.49 -17.71 -17.89
N ALA A 319 19.16 -17.34 -16.79
CA ALA A 319 20.27 -16.38 -16.80
C ALA A 319 21.52 -16.89 -17.56
N ASP A 320 21.74 -18.20 -17.67
CA ASP A 320 22.74 -18.77 -18.58
C ASP A 320 22.31 -18.64 -20.05
N MET A 321 21.06 -19.00 -20.34
CA MET A 321 20.47 -19.01 -21.69
C MET A 321 20.06 -17.60 -22.19
N ARG A 322 20.19 -16.57 -21.35
CA ARG A 322 19.77 -15.16 -21.57
C ARG A 322 18.25 -14.94 -21.68
N ILE A 323 17.45 -15.91 -21.22
CA ILE A 323 16.00 -15.82 -21.15
C ILE A 323 15.63 -14.93 -19.96
N GLN A 324 14.78 -13.93 -20.15
CA GLN A 324 14.26 -13.10 -19.06
C GLN A 324 13.02 -13.76 -18.42
N PRO A 325 12.75 -13.55 -17.11
CA PRO A 325 11.48 -13.98 -16.50
C PRO A 325 10.25 -13.48 -17.25
N ALA A 326 10.33 -12.26 -17.80
CA ALA A 326 9.28 -11.66 -18.63
C ALA A 326 8.93 -12.49 -19.88
N ASP A 327 9.91 -13.13 -20.53
CA ASP A 327 9.69 -13.95 -21.73
C ASP A 327 8.86 -15.20 -21.38
N VAL A 328 9.19 -15.83 -20.25
CA VAL A 328 8.48 -17.02 -19.74
C VAL A 328 7.09 -16.66 -19.23
N PHE A 329 6.94 -15.51 -18.55
CA PHE A 329 5.63 -15.03 -18.11
C PHE A 329 4.74 -14.64 -19.29
N ALA A 330 5.30 -14.08 -20.37
CA ALA A 330 4.55 -13.81 -21.61
C ALA A 330 4.06 -15.11 -22.28
N GLU A 331 4.88 -16.16 -22.34
CA GLU A 331 4.47 -17.48 -22.84
C GLU A 331 3.40 -18.13 -21.96
N LEU A 332 3.50 -18.02 -20.62
CA LEU A 332 2.47 -18.48 -19.70
C LEU A 332 1.16 -17.69 -19.84
N GLN A 333 1.23 -16.38 -20.09
CA GLN A 333 0.07 -15.52 -20.35
C GLN A 333 -0.58 -15.87 -21.70
N ARG A 334 0.21 -16.13 -22.75
CA ARG A 334 -0.26 -16.64 -24.04
C ARG A 334 -1.02 -17.96 -23.89
N ARG A 335 -0.55 -18.86 -23.02
CA ARG A 335 -1.24 -20.11 -22.67
C ARG A 335 -2.50 -19.90 -21.83
N ARG A 336 -2.58 -18.90 -20.96
CA ARG A 336 -3.82 -18.59 -20.22
C ARG A 336 -5.01 -18.26 -21.13
N GLY A 337 -4.77 -17.66 -22.30
CA GLY A 337 -5.79 -17.43 -23.32
C GLY A 337 -6.24 -18.70 -24.08
N GLN A 338 -5.50 -19.82 -23.94
CA GLN A 338 -5.79 -21.10 -24.57
C GLN A 338 -6.25 -22.09 -23.50
N SER A 339 -7.54 -22.05 -23.14
CA SER A 339 -8.07 -22.96 -22.12
C SER A 339 -7.89 -24.42 -22.56
N GLY A 340 -7.34 -25.26 -21.68
CA GLY A 340 -7.04 -26.67 -21.99
C GLY A 340 -8.26 -27.53 -22.33
N ILE A 341 -9.48 -26.98 -22.18
CA ILE A 341 -10.73 -27.56 -22.67
C ILE A 341 -10.77 -27.53 -24.20
N ALA A 342 -10.43 -26.40 -24.83
CA ALA A 342 -10.42 -26.26 -26.28
C ALA A 342 -9.32 -27.10 -26.95
N GLU A 343 -8.15 -27.22 -26.29
CA GLU A 343 -7.06 -28.07 -26.77
C GLU A 343 -7.40 -29.56 -26.65
N LYS A 344 -8.06 -30.00 -25.57
CA LYS A 344 -8.64 -31.35 -25.47
C LYS A 344 -9.70 -31.61 -26.54
N GLN A 345 -10.60 -30.65 -26.78
CA GLN A 345 -11.65 -30.82 -27.79
C GLN A 345 -11.07 -30.97 -29.20
N LYS A 346 -10.02 -30.22 -29.56
CA LYS A 346 -9.28 -30.46 -30.82
C LYS A 346 -8.63 -31.85 -30.87
N ARG A 347 -7.89 -32.24 -29.84
CA ARG A 347 -7.25 -33.57 -29.73
C ARG A 347 -8.22 -34.76 -29.56
N THR A 348 -9.53 -34.53 -29.62
CA THR A 348 -10.57 -35.57 -29.62
C THR A 348 -11.47 -35.47 -30.87
N ALA A 349 -11.05 -34.67 -31.86
CA ALA A 349 -11.75 -34.46 -33.14
C ALA A 349 -10.82 -34.67 -34.36
N GLU A 350 -9.63 -35.21 -34.12
CA GLU A 350 -8.62 -35.70 -35.07
C GLU A 350 -8.37 -37.18 -34.80
#